data_AF-A0A4R5GZ57-F1
#
_entry.id   AF-A0A4R5GZ57-F1
#
_cell.length_a   1.000
_cell.length_b   1.000
_cell.length_c   1.000
_cell.angle_alpha   90.00
_cell.angle_beta   90.00
_cell.angle_gamma   90.00
#
_symmetry.space_group_name_H-M   'P 1'
#
loop_
_entity.id
_entity.type
_entity.pdbx_description
1 polymer ?
#
loop_
_entity_poly.entity_id
_entity_poly.type
_entity_poly.pdbx_seq_one_letter_code
_entity_poly.pdbx_strand_id
1 'polypeptide(L)'
;MNSEKIKLVSEKQDDKGTLLAELLELLNVNLVIDQIIVGLLQKSKRSIMDNSPDANPAILKRTLSAFENEFKKEGPSLKADIAKLYADTFSIEEISQVLAFYHSAAGQRFLAGGKEIEKNLQLTASAWSKNTSNIAFKRAVELVELH
;
A
#
# COMPACT_ATOMS: atom_id res chain seq x y z
N MET A 1 -31.72 -1.33 35.06
CA MET A 1 -31.53 -0.37 33.94
C MET A 1 -30.08 -0.23 33.46
N ASN A 2 -29.12 -1.06 33.91
CA ASN A 2 -27.70 -0.93 33.52
C ASN A 2 -27.18 -2.07 32.63
N SER A 3 -27.85 -3.22 32.60
CA SER A 3 -27.40 -4.42 31.89
C SER A 3 -27.59 -4.36 30.37
N GLU A 4 -28.66 -3.72 29.86
CA GLU A 4 -28.90 -3.57 28.42
C GLU A 4 -27.95 -2.55 27.77
N LYS A 5 -27.62 -1.45 28.45
CA LYS A 5 -26.65 -0.46 27.94
C LYS A 5 -25.24 -1.04 27.83
N ILE A 6 -24.83 -1.87 28.78
CA ILE A 6 -23.51 -2.53 28.76
C ILE A 6 -23.42 -3.53 27.60
N LYS A 7 -24.51 -4.27 27.32
CA LYS A 7 -24.58 -5.25 26.22
C LYS A 7 -24.56 -4.59 24.84
N LEU A 8 -25.32 -3.51 24.65
CA LEU A 8 -25.35 -2.73 23.40
C LEU A 8 -24.01 -2.03 23.10
N VAL A 9 -23.27 -1.63 24.13
CA VAL A 9 -21.93 -1.05 23.96
C VAL A 9 -20.91 -2.12 23.59
N SER A 10 -20.95 -3.32 24.18
CA SER A 10 -20.05 -4.41 23.79
C SER A 10 -20.31 -4.93 22.37
N GLU A 11 -21.58 -5.06 21.96
CA GLU A 11 -21.96 -5.54 20.61
C GLU A 11 -21.50 -4.56 19.51
N LYS A 12 -21.72 -3.24 19.69
CA LYS A 12 -21.24 -2.23 18.74
C LYS A 12 -19.72 -2.11 18.67
N GLN A 13 -19.02 -2.50 19.74
CA GLN A 13 -17.57 -2.41 19.83
C GLN A 13 -16.90 -3.63 19.18
N ASP A 14 -17.52 -4.80 19.26
CA ASP A 14 -17.15 -5.99 18.49
C ASP A 14 -17.39 -5.80 16.97
N ASP A 15 -18.47 -5.10 16.59
CA ASP A 15 -18.72 -4.73 15.19
C ASP A 15 -17.65 -3.78 14.64
N LYS A 16 -17.23 -2.75 15.41
CA LYS A 16 -16.20 -1.80 14.98
C LYS A 16 -14.86 -2.50 14.72
N GLY A 17 -14.44 -3.38 15.62
CA GLY A 17 -13.19 -4.13 15.48
C GLY A 17 -13.18 -5.04 14.25
N THR A 18 -14.32 -5.70 13.99
CA THR A 18 -14.49 -6.60 12.84
C THR A 18 -14.46 -5.84 11.51
N LEU A 19 -15.21 -4.74 11.41
CA LEU A 19 -15.22 -3.89 10.21
C LEU A 19 -13.85 -3.28 9.93
N LEU A 20 -13.12 -2.84 10.97
CA LEU A 20 -11.76 -2.35 10.79
C LEU A 20 -10.82 -3.45 10.30
N ALA A 21 -10.87 -4.65 10.88
CA ALA A 21 -10.02 -5.76 10.45
C ALA A 21 -10.24 -6.08 8.96
N GLU A 22 -11.50 -6.14 8.53
CA GLU A 22 -11.89 -6.37 7.15
C GLU A 22 -11.40 -5.25 6.21
N LEU A 23 -11.52 -3.98 6.63
CA LEU A 23 -11.00 -2.85 5.88
C LEU A 23 -9.48 -2.96 5.68
N LEU A 24 -8.72 -3.32 6.73
CA LEU A 24 -7.26 -3.46 6.61
C LEU A 24 -6.85 -4.61 5.69
N GLU A 25 -7.65 -5.67 5.61
CA GLU A 25 -7.45 -6.77 4.65
C GLU A 25 -7.73 -6.32 3.23
N LEU A 26 -8.86 -5.65 2.99
CA LEU A 26 -9.22 -5.07 1.70
C LEU A 26 -8.11 -4.13 1.18
N LEU A 27 -7.54 -3.31 2.07
CA LEU A 27 -6.46 -2.38 1.76
C LEU A 27 -5.09 -3.05 1.66
N ASN A 28 -4.98 -4.36 1.90
CA ASN A 28 -3.73 -5.12 1.91
C ASN A 28 -2.66 -4.49 2.81
N VAL A 29 -3.04 -4.08 4.03
CA VAL A 29 -2.11 -3.38 4.96
C VAL A 29 -0.87 -4.20 5.28
N ASN A 30 -0.94 -5.54 5.25
CA ASN A 30 0.24 -6.39 5.40
C ASN A 30 1.30 -6.12 4.31
N LEU A 31 0.87 -5.91 3.05
CA LEU A 31 1.78 -5.57 1.95
C LEU A 31 2.43 -4.19 2.17
N VAL A 32 1.67 -3.23 2.69
CA VAL A 32 2.19 -1.89 3.04
C VAL A 32 3.25 -2.00 4.14
N ILE A 33 2.98 -2.78 5.19
CA ILE A 33 3.92 -3.04 6.28
C ILE A 33 5.20 -3.69 5.72
N ASP A 34 5.07 -4.72 4.88
CA ASP A 34 6.22 -5.38 4.25
C ASP A 34 7.07 -4.39 3.43
N GLN A 35 6.44 -3.49 2.68
CA GLN A 35 7.14 -2.44 1.93
C GLN A 35 7.88 -1.45 2.84
N ILE A 36 7.28 -1.06 3.97
CA ILE A 36 7.94 -0.23 4.99
C ILE A 36 9.17 -0.95 5.53
N ILE A 37 9.05 -2.23 5.90
CA ILE A 37 10.16 -3.05 6.40
C ILE A 37 11.30 -3.11 5.38
N VAL A 38 10.99 -3.34 4.10
CA VAL A 38 11.99 -3.33 3.03
C VAL A 38 12.71 -1.97 2.96
N GLY A 39 11.96 -0.86 3.03
CA GLY A 39 12.54 0.48 3.05
C GLY A 39 13.49 0.71 4.23
N LEU A 40 13.09 0.28 5.43
CA LEU A 40 13.91 0.34 6.64
C LEU A 40 15.19 -0.48 6.49
N LEU A 41 15.11 -1.70 5.95
CA LEU A 41 16.28 -2.56 5.72
C LEU A 41 17.26 -1.96 4.71
N GLN A 42 16.77 -1.33 3.64
CA GLN A 42 17.65 -0.63 2.70
C GLN A 42 18.33 0.59 3.33
N LYS A 43 17.64 1.30 4.22
CA LYS A 43 18.24 2.39 5.00
C LYS A 43 19.30 1.86 5.96
N SER A 44 19.02 0.79 6.70
CA SER A 44 19.97 0.15 7.61
C SER A 44 21.19 -0.39 6.87
N LYS A 45 21.01 -1.04 5.71
CA LYS A 45 22.12 -1.52 4.88
C LYS A 45 23.06 -0.39 4.48
N ARG A 46 22.52 0.72 3.96
CA ARG A 46 23.32 1.90 3.60
C ARG A 46 24.09 2.44 4.80
N SER A 47 23.40 2.65 5.92
CA SER A 47 24.04 3.11 7.16
C SER A 47 25.17 2.20 7.62
N ILE A 48 25.04 0.87 7.53
CA ILE A 48 26.12 -0.06 7.90
C ILE A 48 27.29 0.07 6.93
N MET A 49 27.04 0.10 5.62
CA MET A 49 28.08 0.22 4.61
C MET A 49 28.85 1.54 4.73
N ASP A 50 28.16 2.64 5.05
CA ASP A 50 28.78 3.96 5.22
C ASP A 50 29.70 4.00 6.46
N ASN A 51 29.31 3.34 7.55
CA ASN A 51 30.08 3.30 8.79
C ASN A 51 31.08 2.12 8.86
N SER A 52 31.00 1.18 7.92
CA SER A 52 31.83 -0.02 7.86
C SER A 52 32.01 -0.46 6.42
N PRO A 53 32.81 0.27 5.63
CA PRO A 53 32.99 0.00 4.20
C PRO A 53 33.62 -1.37 3.92
N ASP A 54 34.42 -1.89 4.86
CA ASP A 54 35.05 -3.22 4.78
C ASP A 54 34.22 -4.32 5.47
N ALA A 55 32.93 -4.08 5.74
CA ALA A 55 32.07 -5.06 6.40
C ALA A 55 32.01 -6.38 5.62
N ASN A 56 32.26 -7.49 6.32
CA ASN A 56 32.16 -8.83 5.74
C ASN A 56 30.73 -9.07 5.19
N PRO A 57 30.57 -9.41 3.89
CA PRO A 57 29.25 -9.57 3.27
C PRO A 57 28.35 -10.62 3.95
N ALA A 58 28.95 -11.70 4.49
CA ALA A 58 28.21 -12.74 5.18
C ALA A 58 27.67 -12.25 6.54
N ILE A 59 28.46 -11.44 7.26
CA ILE A 59 28.03 -10.81 8.51
C ILE A 59 26.93 -9.80 8.21
N LEU A 60 27.12 -8.92 7.22
CA LEU A 60 26.10 -7.95 6.79
C LEU A 60 24.77 -8.63 6.46
N LYS A 61 24.80 -9.73 5.70
CA LYS A 61 23.58 -10.49 5.37
C LYS A 61 22.89 -11.02 6.63
N ARG A 62 23.63 -11.64 7.56
CA ARG A 62 23.07 -12.16 8.82
C ARG A 62 22.47 -11.04 9.68
N THR A 63 23.16 -9.90 9.77
CA THR A 63 22.67 -8.73 10.51
C THR A 63 21.38 -8.18 9.90
N LEU A 64 21.31 -8.03 8.57
CA LEU A 64 20.08 -7.57 7.90
C LEU A 64 18.93 -8.56 8.08
N SER A 65 19.17 -9.87 8.02
CA SER A 65 18.14 -10.88 8.31
C SER A 65 17.67 -10.83 9.78
N ALA A 66 18.56 -10.53 10.73
CA ALA A 66 18.16 -10.33 12.12
C ALA A 66 17.26 -9.09 12.27
N PHE A 67 17.62 -7.97 11.64
CA PHE A 67 16.75 -6.78 11.62
C PHE A 67 15.40 -7.03 10.96
N GLU A 68 15.37 -7.76 9.85
CA GLU A 68 14.12 -8.11 9.17
C GLU A 68 13.20 -8.89 10.10
N ASN A 69 13.74 -9.86 10.85
CA ASN A 69 12.97 -10.64 11.81
C ASN A 69 12.43 -9.78 12.96
N GLU A 70 13.23 -8.88 13.51
CA GLU A 70 12.75 -7.97 14.56
C GLU A 70 11.67 -7.02 14.05
N PHE A 71 11.83 -6.43 12.85
CA PHE A 71 10.79 -5.58 12.26
C PHE A 71 9.50 -6.35 11.97
N LYS A 72 9.59 -7.61 11.53
CA LYS A 72 8.41 -8.46 11.31
C LYS A 72 7.67 -8.78 12.61
N LYS A 73 8.38 -8.97 13.73
CA LYS A 73 7.75 -9.16 15.06
C LYS A 73 6.95 -7.94 15.50
N GLU A 74 7.39 -6.75 15.13
CA GLU A 74 6.71 -5.47 15.43
C GLU A 74 5.58 -5.14 14.43
N GLY A 75 5.49 -5.86 13.30
CA GLY A 75 4.44 -5.68 12.29
C GLY A 75 3.00 -5.65 12.85
N PRO A 76 2.60 -6.54 13.78
CA PRO A 76 1.30 -6.49 14.43
C PRO A 76 1.04 -5.19 15.22
N SER A 77 2.06 -4.62 15.86
CA SER A 77 1.92 -3.33 16.56
C SER A 77 1.66 -2.21 15.57
N LEU A 78 2.43 -2.15 14.47
CA LEU A 78 2.22 -1.17 13.41
C LEU A 78 0.82 -1.34 12.76
N LYS A 79 0.36 -2.58 12.57
CA LYS A 79 -1.01 -2.84 12.07
C LYS A 79 -2.07 -2.28 13.03
N ALA A 80 -1.88 -2.43 14.34
CA ALA A 80 -2.79 -1.87 15.34
C ALA A 80 -2.79 -0.34 15.33
N ASP A 81 -1.63 0.30 15.16
CA ASP A 81 -1.54 1.75 15.02
C ASP A 81 -2.26 2.25 13.75
N ILE A 82 -2.11 1.53 12.63
CA ILE A 82 -2.83 1.83 11.39
C ILE A 82 -4.34 1.66 11.59
N ALA A 83 -4.78 0.59 12.28
CA ALA A 83 -6.19 0.38 12.61
C ALA A 83 -6.76 1.57 13.39
N LYS A 84 -6.01 2.07 14.36
CA LYS A 84 -6.37 3.25 15.15
C LYS A 84 -6.48 4.50 14.28
N LEU A 85 -5.54 4.73 13.36
CA LEU A 85 -5.61 5.87 12.43
C LEU A 85 -6.91 5.85 11.61
N TYR A 86 -7.30 4.70 11.06
CA TYR A 86 -8.58 4.58 10.35
C TYR A 86 -9.78 4.80 11.28
N ALA A 87 -9.74 4.24 12.49
CA ALA A 87 -10.80 4.37 13.48
C ALA A 87 -11.01 5.80 14.00
N ASP A 88 -9.96 6.62 13.98
CA ASP A 88 -9.96 8.04 14.38
C ASP A 88 -10.32 8.97 13.21
N THR A 89 -10.07 8.53 11.96
CA THR A 89 -10.30 9.33 10.74
C THR A 89 -11.69 9.14 10.18
N PHE A 90 -12.22 7.91 10.21
CA PHE A 90 -13.50 7.55 9.60
C PHE A 90 -14.48 7.04 10.65
N SER A 91 -15.76 7.39 10.46
CA SER A 91 -16.85 6.81 11.23
C SER A 91 -17.07 5.33 10.89
N ILE A 92 -17.75 4.61 11.78
CA ILE A 92 -18.08 3.20 11.56
C ILE A 92 -19.00 3.06 10.34
N GLU A 93 -19.93 4.00 10.19
CA GLU A 93 -20.88 4.06 9.09
C GLU A 93 -20.16 4.23 7.74
N GLU A 94 -19.15 5.10 7.65
CA GLU A 94 -18.35 5.29 6.44
C GLU A 94 -17.53 4.03 6.10
N ILE A 95 -16.89 3.43 7.10
CA ILE A 95 -16.15 2.17 6.92
C ILE A 95 -17.09 1.07 6.40
N SER A 96 -18.27 0.94 6.99
CA SER A 96 -19.28 -0.03 6.58
C SER A 96 -19.74 0.20 5.13
N GLN A 97 -19.97 1.45 4.72
CA GLN A 97 -20.36 1.78 3.35
C GLN A 97 -19.26 1.44 2.33
N VAL A 98 -17.99 1.71 2.67
CA VAL A 98 -16.84 1.34 1.82
C VAL A 98 -16.79 -0.18 1.64
N LEU A 99 -16.88 -0.93 2.73
CA LEU A 99 -16.88 -2.39 2.68
C LEU A 99 -18.07 -2.94 1.88
N ALA A 100 -19.27 -2.39 2.10
CA ALA A 100 -20.47 -2.77 1.34
C ALA A 100 -20.30 -2.54 -0.16
N PHE A 101 -19.68 -1.43 -0.57
CA PHE A 101 -19.36 -1.18 -1.97
C PHE A 101 -18.41 -2.26 -2.51
N TYR A 102 -17.29 -2.53 -1.83
CA TYR A 102 -16.31 -3.51 -2.29
C TYR A 102 -16.83 -4.95 -2.26
N HIS A 103 -17.82 -5.27 -1.43
CA HIS A 103 -18.54 -6.55 -1.44
C HIS A 103 -19.60 -6.67 -2.54
N SER A 104 -20.05 -5.56 -3.12
CA SER A 104 -20.99 -5.61 -4.24
C SER A 104 -20.35 -6.24 -5.49
N ALA A 105 -21.18 -6.79 -6.38
CA ALA A 105 -20.71 -7.32 -7.66
C ALA A 105 -19.94 -6.26 -8.48
N ALA A 106 -20.37 -4.99 -8.41
CA ALA A 106 -19.70 -3.88 -9.06
C ALA A 106 -18.33 -3.58 -8.42
N GLY A 107 -18.24 -3.56 -7.09
CA GLY A 107 -16.98 -3.33 -6.37
C GLY A 107 -15.94 -4.43 -6.60
N GLN A 108 -16.36 -5.69 -6.58
CA GLN A 108 -15.49 -6.82 -6.93
C GLN A 108 -15.04 -6.76 -8.40
N ARG A 109 -15.94 -6.39 -9.33
CA ARG A 109 -15.57 -6.18 -10.73
C ARG A 109 -14.59 -5.01 -10.89
N PHE A 110 -14.76 -3.94 -10.12
CA PHE A 110 -13.85 -2.80 -10.11
C PHE A 110 -12.46 -3.20 -9.62
N LEU A 111 -12.36 -3.91 -8.49
CA LEU A 111 -11.09 -4.44 -7.96
C LEU A 111 -10.38 -5.35 -8.96
N ALA A 112 -11.10 -6.31 -9.54
CA ALA A 112 -10.53 -7.23 -10.54
C ALA A 112 -10.13 -6.49 -11.84
N GLY A 113 -10.94 -5.52 -12.25
CA GLY A 113 -10.74 -4.72 -13.46
C GLY A 113 -9.48 -3.85 -13.40
N GLY A 114 -9.02 -3.46 -12.21
CA GLY A 114 -7.79 -2.66 -12.04
C GLY A 114 -6.57 -3.26 -12.73
N LYS A 115 -6.34 -4.58 -12.63
CA LYS A 115 -5.21 -5.27 -13.28
C LYS A 115 -5.32 -5.29 -14.81
N GLU A 116 -6.54 -5.46 -15.32
CA GLU A 116 -6.82 -5.44 -16.75
C GLU A 116 -6.61 -4.02 -17.32
N ILE A 117 -7.10 -3.01 -16.60
CA ILE A 117 -6.88 -1.60 -16.93
C ILE A 117 -5.41 -1.26 -16.90
N GLU A 118 -4.64 -1.69 -15.89
CA GLU A 118 -3.20 -1.42 -15.80
C GLU A 118 -2.43 -1.99 -17.01
N LYS A 119 -2.71 -3.25 -17.37
CA LYS A 119 -2.15 -3.87 -18.57
C LYS A 119 -2.51 -3.08 -19.84
N ASN A 120 -3.77 -2.71 -19.99
CA ASN A 120 -4.26 -1.97 -21.15
C ASN A 120 -3.73 -0.53 -21.19
N LEU A 121 -3.47 0.07 -20.04
CA LEU A 121 -2.89 1.40 -19.91
C LEU A 121 -1.47 1.42 -20.45
N GLN A 122 -0.63 0.41 -20.15
CA GLN A 122 0.73 0.31 -20.69
C GLN A 122 0.73 0.20 -22.22
N LEU A 123 -0.18 -0.59 -22.79
CA LEU A 123 -0.33 -0.72 -24.24
C LEU A 123 -0.78 0.61 -24.87
N THR A 124 -1.79 1.25 -24.27
CA THR A 124 -2.30 2.55 -24.70
C THR A 124 -1.20 3.62 -24.65
N ALA A 125 -0.45 3.69 -23.55
CA ALA A 125 0.65 4.63 -23.38
C ALA A 125 1.78 4.40 -24.39
N SER A 126 2.10 3.14 -24.69
CA SER A 126 3.11 2.78 -25.70
C SER A 126 2.69 3.22 -27.11
N ALA A 127 1.42 2.99 -27.48
CA ALA A 127 0.88 3.42 -28.76
C ALA A 127 0.86 4.95 -28.88
N TRP A 128 0.39 5.63 -27.83
CA TRP A 128 0.40 7.09 -27.75
C TRP A 128 1.82 7.67 -27.89
N SER A 129 2.80 7.11 -27.17
CA SER A 129 4.20 7.56 -27.20
C SER A 129 4.81 7.44 -28.60
N LYS A 130 4.57 6.32 -29.29
CA LYS A 130 5.05 6.11 -30.66
C LYS A 130 4.46 7.15 -31.63
N ASN A 131 3.15 7.38 -31.57
CA ASN A 131 2.50 8.36 -32.44
C ASN A 131 2.98 9.79 -32.14
N THR A 132 3.05 10.13 -30.85
CA THR A 132 3.42 11.48 -30.40
C THR A 132 4.88 11.79 -30.72
N SER A 133 5.79 10.81 -30.60
CA SER A 133 7.20 10.96 -30.98
C SER A 133 7.37 11.30 -32.45
N ASN A 134 6.62 10.64 -33.34
CA ASN A 134 6.67 10.94 -34.78
C ASN A 134 6.15 12.35 -35.09
N ILE A 135 5.07 12.78 -34.44
CA ILE A 135 4.52 14.13 -34.61
C ILE A 135 5.50 15.18 -34.06
N ALA A 136 6.04 14.94 -32.86
CA ALA A 136 7.01 15.82 -32.22
C ALA A 136 8.28 15.97 -33.06
N PHE A 137 8.79 14.86 -33.62
CA PHE A 137 9.96 14.88 -34.50
C PHE A 137 9.71 15.72 -35.75
N LYS A 138 8.59 15.50 -36.45
CA LYS A 138 8.24 16.29 -37.66
C LYS A 138 8.21 17.79 -37.36
N ARG A 139 7.51 18.18 -36.29
CA ARG A 139 7.43 19.58 -35.85
C ARG A 139 8.80 20.15 -35.47
N ALA A 140 9.63 19.37 -34.81
CA ALA A 140 10.97 19.80 -34.43
C ALA A 140 11.86 20.06 -35.66
N VAL A 141 11.79 19.20 -36.68
CA VAL A 141 12.52 19.38 -37.94
C VAL A 141 12.04 20.64 -38.67
N GLU A 142 10.73 20.83 -38.82
CA GLU A 142 10.15 22.03 -39.45
C GLU A 142 10.61 23.32 -38.79
N LEU A 143 10.73 23.35 -37.46
CA LEU A 143 11.21 24.52 -36.71
C LEU A 143 12.69 24.82 -36.97
N VAL A 144 13.51 23.79 -37.18
CA VAL A 144 14.96 23.94 -37.43
C VAL A 144 15.25 24.31 -38.88
N GLU A 145 14.48 23.83 -39.85
CA GLU A 145 14.67 24.15 -41.29
C GLU A 145 14.16 25.55 -41.68
N LEU A 146 13.34 26.18 -40.84
CA LEU A 146 12.84 27.56 -41.04
C LEU A 146 13.80 28.65 -40.51
N HIS A 147 14.96 28.27 -39.95
CA HIS A 147 16.03 29.17 -39.47
C HIS A 147 17.33 28.90 -40.20
#